data_AF-A0A4P5W8S8-F1
#
_entry.id   AF-A0A4P5W8S8-F1
#
_cell.length_a   1.000
_cell.length_b   1.000
_cell.length_c   1.000
_cell.angle_alpha   90.00
_cell.angle_beta   90.00
_cell.angle_gamma   90.00
#
_symmetry.space_group_name_H-M   'P 1'
#
loop_
_entity.id
_entity.type
_entity.pdbx_description
1 polymer ?
#
loop_
_entity_poly.entity_id
_entity_poly.type
_entity_poly.pdbx_seq_one_letter_code
_entity_poly.pdbx_strand_id
1 'polypeptide(L)'
;MQDGPLRILVKTLVRWALTAEMALRRRWLNLRGEPRWELTGTCGSCARCCDAPTLQTGVLTARLPTLRRIFLAWHRVVNGWDLVRMDRSSRLFVFRCTHLHPATRQCDSYASRPLACRDYPRGLLFQPWPELFDECGFRALARDRDARMKALRDSGLTPEELAIVARRLRLR
;
A
#
# COMPACT_ATOMS: atom_id res chain seq x y z
N MET A 1 8.06 -9.03 18.97
CA MET A 1 7.18 -8.91 20.14
C MET A 1 5.74 -9.15 19.70
N GLN A 2 5.12 -10.23 20.14
CA GLN A 2 3.71 -10.50 19.82
C GLN A 2 2.80 -9.47 20.51
N ASP A 3 1.65 -9.20 19.88
CA ASP A 3 0.66 -8.31 20.47
C ASP A 3 -0.05 -9.01 21.64
N GLY A 4 -0.12 -8.34 22.79
CA GLY A 4 -0.97 -8.77 23.89
C GLY A 4 -2.47 -8.60 23.55
N PRO A 5 -3.38 -9.24 24.30
CA PRO A 5 -4.82 -9.28 24.00
C PRO A 5 -5.45 -7.89 23.91
N LEU A 6 -5.05 -6.95 24.78
CA LEU A 6 -5.51 -5.57 24.73
C LEU A 6 -5.15 -4.87 23.42
N ARG A 7 -3.90 -5.02 22.95
CA ARG A 7 -3.46 -4.41 21.69
C ARG A 7 -4.20 -5.03 20.50
N ILE A 8 -4.43 -6.34 20.52
CA ILE A 8 -5.20 -7.03 19.49
C ILE A 8 -6.63 -6.46 19.42
N LEU A 9 -7.28 -6.25 20.57
CA LEU A 9 -8.62 -5.67 20.64
C LEU A 9 -8.63 -4.24 20.08
N VAL A 10 -7.72 -3.37 20.55
CA VAL A 10 -7.63 -1.98 20.07
C VAL A 10 -7.37 -1.93 18.56
N LYS A 11 -6.40 -2.69 18.06
CA LYS A 11 -6.12 -2.78 16.62
C LYS A 11 -7.33 -3.27 15.83
N THR A 12 -8.07 -4.23 16.37
CA THR A 12 -9.26 -4.79 15.72
C THR A 12 -10.37 -3.75 15.61
N LEU A 13 -10.69 -3.03 16.69
CA LEU A 13 -11.71 -1.99 16.69
C LEU A 13 -11.36 -0.85 15.71
N VAL A 14 -10.13 -0.35 15.77
CA VAL A 14 -9.67 0.69 14.84
C VAL A 14 -9.68 0.18 13.40
N ARG A 15 -9.26 -1.06 13.17
CA ARG A 15 -9.30 -1.68 11.85
C ARG A 15 -10.73 -1.74 11.31
N TRP A 16 -11.72 -2.11 12.11
CA TRP A 16 -13.12 -2.14 11.68
C TRP A 16 -13.62 -0.76 11.27
N ALA A 17 -13.41 0.26 12.11
CA ALA A 17 -13.81 1.64 11.80
C ALA A 17 -13.18 2.14 10.48
N LEU A 18 -11.87 1.98 10.34
CA LEU A 18 -11.15 2.42 9.13
C LEU A 18 -11.50 1.58 7.89
N THR A 19 -11.82 0.29 8.06
CA THR A 19 -12.25 -0.57 6.94
C THR A 19 -13.60 -0.10 6.40
N ALA A 20 -14.54 0.26 7.27
CA ALA A 20 -15.84 0.81 6.88
C ALA A 20 -15.67 2.14 6.14
N GLU A 21 -14.88 3.07 6.69
CA GLU A 21 -14.56 4.34 6.05
C GLU A 21 -13.96 4.14 4.66
N MET A 22 -12.94 3.28 4.54
CA MET A 22 -12.29 3.00 3.26
C MET A 22 -13.22 2.32 2.25
N ALA A 23 -14.13 1.44 2.69
CA ALA A 23 -15.11 0.82 1.81
C ALA A 23 -16.04 1.88 1.20
N LEU A 24 -16.53 2.82 2.01
CA LEU A 24 -17.34 3.95 1.54
C LEU A 24 -16.55 4.83 0.56
N ARG A 25 -15.31 5.19 0.92
CA ARG A 25 -14.43 6.01 0.08
C ARG A 25 -14.14 5.36 -1.26
N ARG A 26 -13.84 4.05 -1.26
CA ARG A 26 -13.60 3.26 -2.48
C ARG A 26 -14.84 3.17 -3.34
N ARG A 27 -16.02 2.94 -2.75
CA ARG A 27 -17.27 2.92 -3.51
C ARG A 27 -17.50 4.25 -4.22
N TRP A 28 -17.27 5.36 -3.54
CA TRP A 28 -17.37 6.68 -4.14
C TRP A 28 -16.33 6.94 -5.25
N LEU A 29 -15.07 6.51 -5.07
CA LEU A 29 -14.03 6.61 -6.10
C LEU A 29 -14.33 5.72 -7.31
N ASN A 30 -14.85 4.51 -7.09
CA ASN A 30 -15.28 3.58 -8.14
C ASN A 30 -16.38 4.18 -9.02
N LEU A 31 -17.33 4.92 -8.42
CA LEU A 31 -18.35 5.65 -9.18
C LEU A 31 -17.77 6.76 -10.06
N ARG A 32 -16.56 7.25 -9.75
CA ARG A 32 -15.81 8.23 -10.55
C ARG A 32 -14.83 7.59 -11.54
N GLY A 33 -14.86 6.27 -11.69
CA GLY A 33 -13.97 5.55 -12.61
C GLY A 33 -12.56 5.26 -12.06
N GLU A 34 -12.30 5.53 -10.78
CA GLU A 34 -11.03 5.17 -10.10
C GLU A 34 -11.19 3.87 -9.30
N PRO A 35 -10.17 3.03 -9.11
CA PRO A 35 -8.83 3.16 -9.65
C PRO A 35 -8.80 2.83 -11.15
N ARG A 36 -7.82 3.39 -11.87
CA ARG A 36 -7.48 3.03 -13.26
C ARG A 36 -6.74 1.69 -13.38
N TRP A 37 -6.30 1.16 -12.24
CA TRP A 37 -5.48 -0.02 -12.13
C TRP A 37 -6.26 -1.17 -11.49
N GLU A 38 -6.09 -2.37 -12.02
CA GLU A 38 -6.53 -3.62 -11.45
C GLU A 38 -5.36 -4.30 -10.74
N LEU A 39 -5.62 -4.83 -9.54
CA LEU A 39 -4.63 -5.59 -8.80
C LEU A 39 -4.74 -7.07 -9.15
N THR A 40 -3.64 -7.66 -9.60
CA THR A 40 -3.52 -9.09 -9.88
C THR A 40 -2.40 -9.72 -9.05
N GLY A 41 -2.35 -11.05 -9.02
CA GLY A 41 -1.37 -11.80 -8.24
C GLY A 41 -1.75 -11.95 -6.76
N THR A 42 -0.80 -12.45 -5.97
CA THR A 42 -0.99 -12.74 -4.54
C THR A 42 0.26 -12.34 -3.75
N CYS A 43 0.11 -12.21 -2.42
CA CYS A 43 1.26 -11.89 -1.56
C CYS A 43 2.26 -13.06 -1.58
N GLY A 44 3.47 -12.81 -2.07
CA GLY A 44 4.57 -13.78 -2.03
C GLY A 44 5.39 -13.76 -0.73
N SER A 45 4.95 -13.04 0.30
CA SER A 45 5.64 -12.94 1.60
C SER A 45 7.11 -12.47 1.54
N CYS A 46 7.47 -11.63 0.54
CA CYS A 46 8.83 -11.09 0.39
C CYS A 46 9.24 -10.08 1.49
N ALA A 47 8.29 -9.63 2.30
CA ALA A 47 8.46 -8.71 3.42
C ALA A 47 9.01 -7.30 3.09
N ARG A 48 9.14 -6.93 1.80
CA ARG A 48 9.64 -5.60 1.39
C ARG A 48 8.76 -4.45 1.90
N CYS A 49 7.45 -4.63 1.90
CA CYS A 49 6.52 -3.64 2.49
C CYS A 49 6.62 -3.54 4.02
N CYS A 50 7.20 -4.54 4.69
CA CYS A 50 7.44 -4.55 6.13
C CYS A 50 8.77 -3.89 6.52
N ASP A 51 9.75 -3.81 5.61
CA ASP A 51 11.06 -3.21 5.88
C ASP A 51 10.97 -1.72 6.20
N ALA A 52 10.21 -1.01 5.36
CA ALA A 52 10.06 0.43 5.44
C ALA A 52 8.59 0.84 5.27
N PRO A 53 7.70 0.49 6.24
CA PRO A 53 6.32 0.94 6.18
C PRO A 53 6.30 2.46 6.05
N THR A 54 5.62 2.95 5.01
CA THR A 54 5.60 4.37 4.68
C THR A 54 4.16 4.85 4.67
N LEU A 55 3.89 5.93 5.40
CA LEU A 55 2.58 6.55 5.43
C LEU A 55 2.67 7.98 4.93
N GLN A 56 1.81 8.30 3.97
CA GLN A 56 1.51 9.69 3.64
C GLN A 56 0.47 10.23 4.62
N THR A 57 0.74 11.43 5.12
CA THR A 57 -0.09 12.07 6.15
C THR A 57 -0.80 13.32 5.65
N GLY A 58 -1.86 13.71 6.34
CA GLY A 58 -2.56 14.97 6.12
C GLY A 58 -1.67 16.18 6.46
N VAL A 59 -2.01 17.35 5.89
CA VAL A 59 -1.26 18.60 6.13
C VAL A 59 -1.19 18.94 7.62
N LEU A 60 -2.28 18.73 8.36
CA LEU A 60 -2.34 19.02 9.79
C LEU A 60 -1.38 18.15 10.59
N THR A 61 -1.36 16.84 10.37
CA THR A 61 -0.42 15.91 11.02
C THR A 61 1.03 16.23 10.66
N ALA A 62 1.30 16.66 9.43
CA ALA A 62 2.65 17.01 9.00
C ALA A 62 3.15 18.31 9.66
N ARG A 63 2.29 19.33 9.75
CA ARG A 63 2.65 20.69 10.20
C ARG A 63 2.53 20.90 11.71
N LEU A 64 1.49 20.38 12.35
CA LEU A 64 1.21 20.62 13.77
C LEU A 64 2.01 19.64 14.66
N PRO A 65 2.96 20.12 15.50
CA PRO A 65 3.83 19.25 16.28
C PRO A 65 3.08 18.31 17.23
N THR A 66 1.99 18.77 17.85
CA THR A 66 1.19 17.98 18.79
C THR A 66 0.48 16.83 18.09
N LEU A 67 -0.22 17.09 16.97
CA LEU A 67 -0.87 16.04 16.18
C LEU A 67 0.15 15.04 15.64
N ARG A 68 1.30 15.54 15.19
CA ARG A 68 2.41 14.68 14.75
C ARG A 68 2.88 13.76 15.87
N ARG A 69 3.12 14.29 17.08
CA ARG A 69 3.56 13.48 18.23
C ARG A 69 2.54 12.41 18.60
N ILE A 70 1.25 12.74 18.63
CA ILE A 70 0.18 11.78 18.91
C ILE A 70 0.15 10.68 17.84
N PHE A 71 0.22 11.06 16.56
CA PHE A 71 0.26 10.11 15.45
C PHE A 71 1.47 9.16 15.53
N LEU A 72 2.66 9.70 15.75
CA LEU A 72 3.88 8.90 15.88
C LEU A 72 3.86 8.00 17.12
N ALA A 73 3.34 8.50 18.25
CA ALA A 73 3.19 7.71 19.47
C ALA A 73 2.22 6.55 19.27
N TRP A 74 1.10 6.77 18.58
CA TRP A 74 0.17 5.71 18.20
C TRP A 74 0.87 4.63 17.37
N HIS A 75 1.59 5.00 16.31
CA HIS A 75 2.29 4.05 15.46
C HIS A 75 3.38 3.28 16.22
N ARG A 76 4.12 3.93 17.11
CA ARG A 76 5.13 3.28 17.94
C ARG A 76 4.52 2.29 18.94
N VAL A 77 3.54 2.73 19.73
CA VAL A 77 3.00 1.96 20.86
C VAL A 77 2.04 0.88 20.40
N VAL A 78 1.17 1.19 19.44
CA VAL A 78 0.15 0.26 18.96
C VAL A 78 0.73 -0.57 17.83
N ASN A 79 1.25 0.05 16.78
CA ASN A 79 1.64 -0.68 15.56
C ASN A 79 3.07 -1.26 15.58
N GLY A 80 3.88 -0.92 16.58
CA GLY A 80 5.28 -1.36 16.65
C GLY A 80 6.14 -0.74 15.54
N TRP A 81 5.90 0.53 15.21
CA TRP A 81 6.60 1.23 14.14
C TRP A 81 7.42 2.39 14.69
N ASP A 82 8.74 2.29 14.56
CA ASP A 82 9.65 3.36 14.94
C ASP A 82 9.91 4.28 13.75
N LEU A 83 9.78 5.60 13.95
CA LEU A 83 10.07 6.56 12.89
C LEU A 83 11.58 6.53 12.56
N VAL A 84 11.90 6.36 11.28
CA VAL A 84 13.28 6.41 10.77
C VAL A 84 13.52 7.73 10.05
N ARG A 85 12.58 8.12 9.20
CA ARG A 85 12.72 9.31 8.35
C ARG A 85 11.38 10.02 8.18
N MET A 86 11.43 11.34 8.11
CA MET A 86 10.30 12.18 7.75
C MET A 86 10.68 13.02 6.54
N ASP A 87 9.89 12.93 5.48
CA ASP A 87 9.92 13.88 4.37
C ASP A 87 8.76 14.87 4.55
N ARG A 88 9.10 16.11 4.91
CA ARG A 88 8.12 17.17 5.14
C ARG A 88 7.50 17.69 3.84
N SER A 89 8.23 17.65 2.73
CA SER A 89 7.75 18.15 1.43
C SER A 89 6.63 17.25 0.91
N SER A 90 6.87 15.94 0.93
CA SER A 90 5.90 14.93 0.48
C SER A 90 4.91 14.49 1.57
N ARG A 91 5.11 14.96 2.82
CA ARG A 91 4.34 14.59 4.03
C ARG A 91 4.39 13.08 4.32
N LEU A 92 5.54 12.46 4.06
CA LEU A 92 5.77 11.03 4.24
C LEU A 92 6.51 10.75 5.56
N PHE A 93 6.01 9.80 6.32
CA PHE A 93 6.71 9.20 7.45
C PHE A 93 7.11 7.78 7.08
N VAL A 94 8.41 7.50 7.18
CA VAL A 94 9.02 6.20 6.92
C VAL A 94 9.40 5.59 8.25
N PHE A 95 8.94 4.37 8.48
CA PHE A 95 9.11 3.65 9.73
C PHE A 95 10.00 2.42 9.56
N ARG A 96 10.45 1.89 10.70
CA ARG A 96 10.98 0.53 10.85
C ARG A 96 9.95 -0.29 11.62
N CYS A 97 9.60 -1.46 11.10
CA CYS A 97 8.68 -2.37 11.76
C CYS A 97 9.41 -3.23 12.81
N THR A 98 8.93 -3.25 14.05
CA THR A 98 9.50 -4.09 15.14
C THR A 98 8.94 -5.51 15.16
N HIS A 99 7.96 -5.81 14.31
CA HIS A 99 7.31 -7.12 14.20
C HIS A 99 7.94 -8.01 13.11
N LEU A 100 8.83 -7.46 12.29
CA LEU A 100 9.52 -8.19 11.24
C LEU A 100 10.72 -8.95 11.82
N HIS A 101 10.69 -10.28 11.75
CA HIS A 101 11.80 -11.10 12.17
C HIS A 101 12.97 -10.97 11.18
N PRO A 102 14.19 -10.63 11.62
CA PRO A 102 15.31 -10.33 10.71
C PRO A 102 15.74 -11.54 9.87
N ALA A 103 15.85 -12.73 10.47
CA ALA A 103 16.29 -13.94 9.76
C ALA A 103 15.19 -14.57 8.89
N THR A 104 14.03 -14.91 9.48
CA THR A 104 12.94 -15.57 8.76
C THR A 104 12.12 -14.65 7.87
N ARG A 105 12.26 -13.32 8.03
CA ARG A 105 11.48 -12.29 7.32
C ARG A 105 9.97 -12.39 7.58
N GLN A 106 9.55 -13.11 8.62
CA GLN A 106 8.14 -13.29 8.97
C GLN A 106 7.66 -12.20 9.93
N CYS A 107 6.36 -11.87 9.87
CA CYS A 107 5.72 -10.93 10.76
C CYS A 107 5.10 -11.65 11.95
N ASP A 108 5.55 -11.33 13.17
CA ASP A 108 5.04 -11.97 14.39
C ASP A 108 3.68 -11.42 14.88
N SER A 109 3.18 -10.35 14.25
CA SER A 109 1.83 -9.79 14.46
C SER A 109 0.93 -9.91 13.22
N TYR A 110 1.18 -10.90 12.36
CA TYR A 110 0.50 -11.00 11.08
C TYR A 110 -1.04 -11.02 11.20
N ALA A 111 -1.61 -11.70 12.20
CA ALA A 111 -3.06 -11.77 12.40
C ALA A 111 -3.68 -10.44 12.86
N SER A 112 -2.99 -9.74 13.77
CA SER A 112 -3.40 -8.46 14.35
C SER A 112 -2.91 -7.24 13.56
N ARG A 113 -2.24 -7.44 12.43
CA ARG A 113 -1.61 -6.37 11.65
C ARG A 113 -2.56 -5.20 11.36
N PRO A 114 -2.07 -3.95 11.44
CA PRO A 114 -2.89 -2.77 11.22
C PRO A 114 -3.43 -2.73 9.79
N LEU A 115 -4.50 -1.94 9.59
CA LEU A 115 -5.14 -1.82 8.29
C LEU A 115 -4.16 -1.38 7.19
N ALA A 116 -3.22 -0.48 7.48
CA ALA A 116 -2.20 -0.07 6.53
C ALA A 116 -1.36 -1.24 5.98
N CYS A 117 -0.98 -2.22 6.82
CA CYS A 117 -0.31 -3.44 6.36
C CYS A 117 -1.27 -4.36 5.59
N ARG A 118 -2.51 -4.46 6.04
CA ARG A 118 -3.51 -5.40 5.51
C ARG A 118 -4.05 -4.96 4.16
N ASP A 119 -4.07 -3.65 3.93
CA ASP A 119 -4.58 -3.03 2.73
C ASP A 119 -3.53 -2.87 1.63
N TYR A 120 -2.24 -2.99 1.94
CA TYR A 120 -1.20 -2.99 0.92
C TYR A 120 -1.38 -4.19 -0.05
N PRO A 121 -1.25 -3.98 -1.38
CA PRO A 121 -0.96 -2.73 -2.09
C PRO A 121 -2.20 -1.99 -2.62
N ARG A 122 -3.42 -2.35 -2.21
CA ARG A 122 -4.68 -1.81 -2.76
C ARG A 122 -4.78 -0.30 -2.70
N GLY A 123 -4.27 0.33 -1.62
CA GLY A 123 -4.21 1.79 -1.51
C GLY A 123 -3.41 2.46 -2.62
N LEU A 124 -2.38 1.80 -3.16
CA LEU A 124 -1.52 2.34 -4.23
C LEU A 124 -2.21 2.38 -5.59
N LEU A 125 -3.26 1.57 -5.81
CA LEU A 125 -4.00 1.55 -7.09
C LEU A 125 -4.68 2.87 -7.41
N PHE A 126 -4.86 3.75 -6.42
CA PHE A 126 -5.42 5.08 -6.61
C PHE A 126 -4.36 6.13 -6.96
N GLN A 127 -3.09 5.74 -7.06
CA GLN A 127 -2.04 6.61 -7.57
C GLN A 127 -2.07 6.64 -9.10
N PRO A 128 -1.62 7.75 -9.72
CA PRO A 128 -1.49 7.83 -11.19
C PRO A 128 -0.66 6.68 -11.77
N TRP A 129 0.41 6.28 -11.05
CA TRP A 129 1.29 5.18 -11.43
C TRP A 129 1.70 4.38 -10.18
N PRO A 130 1.02 3.26 -9.85
CA PRO A 130 1.28 2.50 -8.62
C PRO A 130 2.66 1.83 -8.66
N GLU A 131 3.58 2.20 -7.78
CA GLU A 131 4.88 1.55 -7.71
C GLU A 131 4.85 0.41 -6.68
N LEU A 132 5.14 -0.81 -7.14
CA LEU A 132 5.27 -2.00 -6.30
C LEU A 132 6.74 -2.44 -6.30
N PHE A 133 7.18 -3.06 -5.21
CA PHE A 133 8.50 -3.68 -5.16
C PHE A 133 8.63 -4.78 -6.21
N ASP A 134 9.83 -4.95 -6.78
CA ASP A 134 10.11 -5.98 -7.78
C ASP A 134 9.86 -7.39 -7.24
N GLU A 135 10.09 -7.61 -5.95
CA GLU A 135 9.85 -8.87 -5.26
C GLU A 135 8.38 -9.06 -4.84
N CYS A 136 7.51 -8.09 -5.11
CA CYS A 136 6.10 -8.18 -4.78
C CYS A 136 5.40 -9.17 -5.72
N GLY A 137 4.71 -10.17 -5.17
CA GLY A 137 3.90 -11.10 -5.97
C GLY A 137 2.63 -10.47 -6.56
N PHE A 138 2.31 -9.22 -6.20
CA PHE A 138 1.22 -8.45 -6.78
C PHE A 138 1.68 -7.64 -7.99
N ARG A 139 0.76 -7.40 -8.92
CA ARG A 139 0.97 -6.51 -10.07
C ARG A 139 -0.21 -5.56 -10.24
N ALA A 140 0.08 -4.34 -10.70
CA ALA A 140 -0.94 -3.36 -11.08
C ALA A 140 -1.05 -3.32 -12.60
N LEU A 141 -2.17 -3.76 -13.15
CA LEU A 141 -2.45 -3.77 -14.59
C LEU A 141 -3.46 -2.69 -14.94
N ALA A 142 -3.39 -2.13 -16.15
CA ALA A 142 -4.40 -1.15 -16.58
C ALA A 142 -5.78 -1.83 -16.68
N ARG A 143 -6.85 -1.20 -16.15
CA ARG A 143 -8.22 -1.77 -16.23
C ARG A 143 -8.74 -1.87 -17.65
N ASP A 144 -8.33 -0.96 -18.51
CA ASP A 144 -8.65 -0.92 -19.94
C ASP A 144 -7.60 -1.65 -20.80
N ARG A 145 -6.84 -2.60 -20.21
CA ARG A 145 -5.72 -3.26 -20.89
C ARG A 145 -6.12 -3.92 -22.20
N ASP A 146 -7.28 -4.57 -22.26
CA ASP A 146 -7.68 -5.33 -23.45
C ASP A 146 -8.02 -4.39 -24.61
N ALA A 147 -8.69 -3.27 -24.32
CA ALA A 147 -8.98 -2.22 -25.30
C ALA A 147 -7.69 -1.57 -25.81
N ARG A 148 -6.75 -1.23 -24.91
CA ARG A 148 -5.44 -0.69 -25.30
C ARG A 148 -4.60 -1.68 -26.08
N MET A 149 -4.59 -2.95 -25.70
CA MET A 149 -3.88 -4.00 -26.43
C MET A 149 -4.44 -4.22 -27.82
N LYS A 150 -5.76 -4.12 -28.00
CA LYS A 150 -6.39 -4.16 -29.33
C LYS A 150 -5.89 -2.99 -30.19
N ALA A 151 -5.98 -1.76 -29.68
CA ALA A 151 -5.52 -0.57 -30.40
C ALA A 151 -4.03 -0.62 -30.79
N LEU A 152 -3.17 -1.18 -29.93
CA LEU A 152 -1.74 -1.34 -30.23
C LEU A 152 -1.45 -2.43 -31.26
N ARG A 153 -2.28 -3.46 -31.37
CA ARG A 153 -2.14 -4.46 -32.44
C ARG A 153 -2.54 -3.88 -33.79
N ASP A 154 -3.56 -3.03 -33.78
CA ASP A 154 -4.08 -2.37 -34.98
C ASP A 154 -3.13 -1.25 -35.49
N SER A 155 -2.14 -0.81 -34.69
CA SER A 155 -1.20 0.25 -35.06
C SER A 155 -0.01 -0.21 -35.90
N GLY A 156 0.06 -1.49 -36.29
CA GLY A 156 1.11 -2.02 -37.17
C GLY A 156 2.50 -2.16 -36.52
N LEU A 157 2.57 -2.19 -35.19
CA LEU A 157 3.84 -2.42 -34.47
C LEU A 157 4.36 -3.84 -34.71
N THR A 158 5.69 -3.99 -34.74
CA THR A 158 6.30 -5.31 -34.75
C THR A 158 5.99 -6.07 -33.44
N PRO A 159 6.06 -7.41 -33.42
CA PRO A 159 5.82 -8.19 -32.21
C PRO A 159 6.74 -7.78 -31.03
N GLU A 160 7.98 -7.39 -31.32
CA GLU A 160 8.96 -6.95 -30.32
C GLU A 160 8.60 -5.58 -29.73
N GLU A 161 8.29 -4.60 -30.57
CA GLU A 161 7.84 -3.28 -30.13
C GLU A 161 6.54 -3.36 -29.34
N LEU A 162 5.60 -4.18 -29.80
CA LEU A 162 4.34 -4.42 -29.10
C LEU A 162 4.60 -4.98 -27.69
N ALA A 163 5.54 -5.92 -27.54
CA ALA A 163 5.90 -6.48 -26.24
C ALA A 163 6.52 -5.43 -25.31
N ILE A 164 7.39 -4.56 -25.83
CA ILE A 164 8.01 -3.47 -25.07
C ILE A 164 6.95 -2.46 -24.61
N VAL A 165 6.10 -2.00 -25.52
CA VAL A 165 5.05 -1.01 -25.23
C VAL A 165 4.02 -1.59 -24.27
N ALA A 166 3.57 -2.82 -24.48
CA ALA A 166 2.63 -3.50 -23.59
C ALA A 166 3.17 -3.61 -22.15
N ARG A 167 4.47 -3.91 -22.00
CA ARG A 167 5.12 -3.97 -20.69
C ARG A 167 5.20 -2.58 -20.06
N ARG A 168 5.64 -1.56 -20.80
CA ARG A 168 5.75 -0.17 -20.30
C ARG A 168 4.41 0.41 -19.90
N LEU A 169 3.33 0.04 -20.58
CA LEU A 169 1.95 0.46 -20.30
C LEU A 169 1.21 -0.46 -19.31
N ARG A 170 1.87 -1.50 -18.78
CA ARG A 170 1.32 -2.47 -17.81
C ARG A 170 0.03 -3.12 -18.30
N LEU A 171 0.05 -3.57 -19.56
CA LEU A 171 -1.06 -4.27 -20.19
C LEU A 171 -0.92 -5.80 -20.04
N ARG A 172 0.26 -6.28 -19.62
CA ARG A 172 0.62 -7.69 -19.40
C ARG A 172 1.61 -7.82 -18.24
#